data_AF-A0A7X3Y6Y2-F1
#
_entry.id   AF-A0A7X3Y6Y2-F1
#
_cell.length_a   1.000
_cell.length_b   1.000
_cell.length_c   1.000
_cell.angle_alpha   90.00
_cell.angle_beta   90.00
_cell.angle_gamma   90.00
#
_symmetry.space_group_name_H-M   'P 1'
#
loop_
_entity.id
_entity.type
_entity.pdbx_description
1 polymer ?
#
loop_
_entity_poly.entity_id
_entity_poly.type
_entity_poly.pdbx_seq_one_letter_code
_entity_poly.pdbx_strand_id
1 'polypeptide(L)'
;MSEDALWLLIPAGQRANGAWIDDTLVRRAREKGMTARLTEAGRFPRQRVEVLRGGDAGALYYRRGWTDGLPIVPPTLDRVDAMLRGSARGR
;
A
#
# COMPACT_ATOMS: atom_id res chain seq x y z
N MET A 1 -0.13 19.30 -19.88
CA MET A 1 0.73 18.33 -19.16
C MET A 1 -0.23 17.35 -18.50
N SER A 2 -0.30 16.11 -18.99
CA SER A 2 -1.18 15.10 -18.41
C SER A 2 -0.75 14.89 -16.95
N GLU A 3 -1.64 15.13 -15.98
CA GLU A 3 -1.39 14.69 -14.61
C GLU A 3 -1.42 13.16 -14.62
N ASP A 4 -0.25 12.53 -14.53
CA ASP A 4 -0.17 11.06 -14.50
C ASP A 4 -0.92 10.55 -13.26
N ALA A 5 -1.95 9.74 -13.51
CA ALA A 5 -2.76 9.12 -12.48
C ALA A 5 -2.26 7.68 -12.24
N LEU A 6 -1.92 7.39 -10.98
CA LEU A 6 -1.50 6.07 -10.55
C LEU A 6 -2.67 5.32 -9.93
N TRP A 7 -2.90 4.09 -10.39
CA TRP A 7 -3.88 3.18 -9.81
C TRP A 7 -3.19 2.30 -8.77
N LEU A 8 -3.52 2.51 -7.50
CA LEU A 8 -2.89 1.84 -6.38
C LEU A 8 -3.78 0.70 -5.89
N LEU A 9 -3.25 -0.52 -5.89
CA LEU A 9 -3.86 -1.62 -5.16
C LEU A 9 -3.66 -1.38 -3.66
N ILE A 10 -4.76 -1.33 -2.91
CA ILE A 10 -4.71 -1.15 -1.47
C ILE A 10 -4.24 -2.46 -0.82
N PRO A 11 -3.08 -2.47 -0.12
CA PRO A 11 -2.55 -3.66 0.52
C PRO A 11 -3.21 -3.95 1.87
N ALA A 12 -4.02 -3.02 2.39
CA ALA A 12 -4.75 -3.20 3.63
C ALA A 12 -5.76 -4.34 3.48
N GLY A 13 -5.46 -5.50 4.08
CA GLY A 13 -6.37 -6.64 4.06
C GLY A 13 -7.60 -6.42 4.93
N GLN A 14 -8.67 -7.14 4.62
CA GLN A 14 -9.87 -7.24 5.45
C GLN A 14 -9.95 -8.64 6.06
N ARG A 15 -10.25 -8.73 7.35
CA ARG A 15 -10.48 -9.99 8.06
C ARG A 15 -11.86 -10.55 7.70
N ALA A 16 -12.09 -11.84 7.98
CA ALA A 16 -13.36 -12.51 7.72
C ALA A 16 -14.59 -11.84 8.39
N ASN A 17 -14.37 -11.12 9.50
CA ASN A 17 -15.40 -10.35 10.21
C ASN A 17 -15.59 -8.92 9.68
N GLY A 18 -14.98 -8.57 8.54
CA GLY A 18 -15.08 -7.24 7.94
C GLY A 18 -14.15 -6.17 8.52
N ALA A 19 -13.39 -6.48 9.59
CA ALA A 19 -12.44 -5.53 10.16
C ALA A 19 -11.21 -5.34 9.26
N TRP A 20 -10.73 -4.10 9.11
CA TRP A 20 -9.54 -3.81 8.32
C TRP A 20 -8.28 -3.98 9.16
N ILE A 21 -7.23 -4.57 8.57
CA ILE A 21 -5.93 -4.76 9.26
C ILE A 21 -5.34 -3.41 9.67
N ASP A 22 -5.51 -2.39 8.84
CA ASP A 22 -5.03 -1.03 9.12
C ASP A 22 -5.65 -0.38 10.35
N ASP A 23 -6.87 -0.75 10.76
CA ASP A 23 -7.44 -0.26 12.02
C ASP A 23 -6.62 -0.77 13.22
N THR A 24 -6.06 -1.98 13.09
CA THR A 24 -5.09 -2.48 14.06
C THR A 24 -3.77 -1.71 13.99
N LEU A 25 -3.29 -1.37 12.80
CA LEU A 25 -2.08 -0.55 12.62
C LEU A 25 -2.21 0.82 13.30
N VAL A 26 -3.35 1.50 13.14
CA VAL A 26 -3.64 2.78 13.81
C VAL A 26 -3.55 2.63 15.33
N ARG A 27 -4.16 1.57 15.89
CA ARG A 27 -4.09 1.31 17.33
C ARG A 27 -2.65 1.08 17.79
N ARG A 28 -1.87 0.27 17.07
CA ARG A 28 -0.46 0.01 17.41
C ARG A 28 0.40 1.25 17.30
N ALA A 29 0.16 2.10 16.29
CA ALA A 29 0.87 3.36 16.14
C ALA A 29 0.64 4.29 17.34
N ARG A 30 -0.60 4.34 17.88
CA ARG A 30 -0.90 5.09 19.11
C ARG A 30 -0.20 4.49 20.34
N GLU A 31 -0.34 3.17 20.54
CA GLU A 31 0.30 2.45 21.65
C GLU A 31 1.83 2.63 21.68
N LYS A 32 2.46 2.80 20.51
CA LYS A 32 3.91 2.96 20.35
C LYS A 32 4.38 4.40 20.18
N GLY A 33 3.49 5.39 20.27
CA GLY A 33 3.85 6.80 20.10
C GLY A 33 4.34 7.15 18.68
N MET A 34 3.94 6.38 17.67
CA MET A 34 4.40 6.53 16.27
C MET A 34 3.48 7.40 15.41
N THR A 35 2.50 8.05 16.00
CA THR A 35 1.49 8.85 15.28
C THR A 35 2.08 10.05 14.54
N ALA A 36 3.20 10.59 15.01
CA ALA A 36 3.93 11.65 14.31
C ALA A 36 4.60 11.17 13.02
N ARG A 37 4.95 9.88 12.94
CA ARG A 37 5.55 9.25 11.75
C ARG A 37 4.48 8.73 10.79
N LEU A 38 3.49 8.03 11.34
CA LEU A 38 2.44 7.36 10.58
C LEU A 38 1.20 8.25 10.47
N THR A 39 1.37 9.41 9.82
CA THR A 39 0.35 10.47 9.78
C THR A 39 -0.90 10.10 8.98
N GLU A 40 -0.81 9.10 8.11
CA GLU A 40 -1.90 8.68 7.22
C GLU A 40 -2.38 7.25 7.51
N ALA A 41 -1.94 6.62 8.61
CA ALA A 41 -2.36 5.25 8.95
C ALA A 41 -3.90 5.14 9.02
N GLY A 42 -4.45 4.09 8.38
CA GLY A 42 -5.90 3.88 8.31
C GLY A 42 -6.65 4.84 7.37
N ARG A 43 -5.98 5.81 6.74
CA ARG A 43 -6.57 6.80 5.85
C ARG A 43 -6.40 6.39 4.38
N PHE A 44 -7.33 5.55 3.93
CA PHE A 44 -7.44 5.08 2.55
C PHE A 44 -8.92 4.79 2.24
N PRO A 45 -9.36 4.82 0.97
CA PRO A 45 -10.71 4.41 0.65
C PRO A 45 -10.85 2.92 0.97
N ARG A 46 -11.86 2.51 1.75
CA ARG A 46 -12.10 1.11 2.18
C ARG A 46 -12.61 0.24 1.02
N GLN A 47 -11.86 0.25 -0.06
CA GLN A 47 -12.09 -0.35 -1.36
C GLN A 47 -10.79 -1.05 -1.80
N ARG A 48 -10.82 -1.75 -2.93
CA ARG A 48 -9.66 -2.50 -3.41
C ARG A 48 -8.61 -1.61 -4.09
N VAL A 49 -9.03 -0.51 -4.70
CA VAL A 49 -8.16 0.34 -5.53
C VAL A 49 -8.41 1.81 -5.20
N GLU A 50 -7.34 2.60 -5.21
CA GLU A 50 -7.34 4.05 -5.06
C GLU A 50 -6.64 4.70 -6.26
N VAL A 51 -7.12 5.87 -6.69
CA VAL A 51 -6.46 6.65 -7.74
C VAL A 51 -5.69 7.79 -7.09
N LEU A 52 -4.36 7.77 -7.22
CA LEU A 52 -3.47 8.86 -6.82
C LEU A 52 -3.19 9.76 -8.02
N ARG A 53 -3.53 11.04 -7.92
CA ARG A 53 -3.25 12.05 -8.95
C ARG A 53 -2.09 12.93 -8.53
N GLY A 54 -1.08 13.08 -9.39
CA GLY A 54 0.01 14.04 -9.19
C GLY A 54 0.86 13.85 -7.92
N GLY A 55 1.05 12.61 -7.46
CA GLY A 55 1.73 12.33 -6.18
C GLY A 55 2.69 11.15 -6.22
N ASP A 56 3.45 10.99 -5.13
CA ASP A 56 4.41 9.89 -4.91
C ASP A 56 3.77 8.78 -4.06
N ALA A 57 3.54 7.62 -4.68
CA ALA A 57 2.98 6.44 -4.03
C ALA A 57 3.87 5.91 -2.90
N GLY A 58 5.20 5.99 -3.04
CA GLY A 58 6.15 5.55 -2.02
C GLY A 58 6.05 6.39 -0.76
N ALA A 59 6.03 7.73 -0.93
CA ALA A 59 5.83 8.65 0.18
C ALA A 59 4.47 8.46 0.87
N LEU A 60 3.41 8.19 0.09
CA LEU A 60 2.09 7.88 0.65
C LEU A 60 2.10 6.59 1.46
N TYR A 61 2.69 5.51 0.92
CA TYR A 61 2.78 4.22 1.60
C TYR A 61 3.60 4.32 2.89
N TYR A 62 4.66 5.13 2.89
CA TYR A 62 5.46 5.41 4.08
C TYR A 62 4.61 6.05 5.19
N ARG A 63 3.88 7.13 4.88
CA ARG A 63 3.01 7.83 5.86
C ARG A 63 1.86 6.95 6.36
N ARG A 64 1.40 5.98 5.55
CA ARG A 64 0.40 4.98 5.94
C ARG A 64 0.97 3.86 6.79
N GLY A 65 2.29 3.70 6.83
CA GLY A 65 2.95 2.60 7.55
C GLY A 65 2.91 1.27 6.81
N TRP A 66 2.76 1.30 5.48
CA TRP A 66 2.76 0.11 4.62
C TRP A 66 4.16 -0.30 4.13
N THR A 67 5.18 0.44 4.54
CA THR A 67 6.58 0.18 4.22
C THR A 67 7.37 -0.11 5.50
N ASP A 68 8.47 -0.83 5.37
CA ASP A 68 9.48 -0.97 6.42
C ASP A 68 10.28 0.32 6.68
N GLY A 69 10.21 1.29 5.75
CA GLY A 69 10.90 2.56 5.81
C GLY A 69 12.06 2.68 4.83
N LEU A 70 12.34 1.62 4.05
CA LEU A 70 13.29 1.66 2.95
C LEU A 70 12.60 2.18 1.67
N PRO A 71 13.37 2.75 0.72
CA PRO A 71 12.83 3.16 -0.57
C PRO A 71 12.20 1.98 -1.32
N ILE A 72 10.99 2.18 -1.83
CA ILE A 72 10.34 1.20 -2.71
C ILE A 72 10.91 1.34 -4.11
N VAL A 73 11.44 0.23 -4.65
CA VAL A 73 11.85 0.13 -6.05
C VAL A 73 10.84 -0.76 -6.78
N PRO A 74 10.03 -0.23 -7.71
CA PRO A 74 9.10 -1.06 -8.45
C PRO A 74 9.84 -2.06 -9.35
N PRO A 75 9.34 -3.29 -9.51
CA PRO A 75 9.93 -4.25 -10.43
C PRO A 75 9.74 -3.79 -11.88
N THR A 76 10.65 -4.22 -12.76
CA THR A 76 10.45 -4.07 -14.21
C THR A 76 9.44 -5.09 -14.71
N LEU A 77 8.80 -4.80 -15.85
CA LEU A 77 7.83 -5.72 -16.47
C LEU A 77 8.45 -7.11 -16.73
N ASP A 78 9.67 -7.17 -17.29
CA ASP A 78 10.36 -8.44 -17.54
C ASP A 78 10.54 -9.30 -16.29
N ARG A 79 10.81 -8.67 -15.13
CA ARG A 79 10.94 -9.36 -13.84
C ARG A 79 9.60 -9.87 -13.35
N VAL A 80 8.52 -9.11 -13.57
CA VAL A 80 7.16 -9.54 -13.26
C VAL A 80 6.77 -10.73 -14.14
N ASP A 81 7.03 -10.68 -15.44
CA ASP A 81 6.72 -11.76 -16.37
C ASP A 81 7.50 -13.03 -16.04
N ALA A 82 8.78 -12.90 -15.71
CA ALA A 82 9.60 -14.03 -15.26
C ALA A 82 9.05 -14.66 -13.97
N MET A 83 8.64 -13.85 -12.99
CA MET A 83 8.00 -14.34 -11.76
C MET A 83 6.68 -15.07 -12.06
N LEU A 84 5.84 -14.51 -12.95
CA LEU A 84 4.54 -15.10 -13.28
C LEU A 84 4.67 -16.45 -13.97
N ARG A 85 5.65 -16.65 -14.86
CA ARG A 85 5.93 -17.95 -15.50
C ARG A 85 6.26 -19.06 -14.49
N GLY A 86 6.88 -18.71 -13.36
CA GLY A 86 7.16 -19.65 -12.26
C GLY A 86 5.97 -19.89 -11.32
N SER A 87 4.88 -19.13 -11.47
CA SER A 87 3.69 -19.26 -10.62
C SER A 87 2.66 -20.24 -11.20
N ALA A 88 1.92 -20.94 -10.34
CA ALA A 88 0.88 -21.90 -10.75
C ALA A 88 -0.27 -21.29 -11.58
N ARG A 89 -0.30 -19.97 -11.79
CA ARG A 89 -1.28 -19.27 -12.64
C ARG A 89 -0.87 -19.20 -14.13
N GLY A 90 0.28 -19.75 -14.50
CA GLY A 90 0.78 -19.77 -15.88
C GLY A 90 0.29 -20.94 -16.74
N ARG A 91 -0.70 -21.74 -16.28
CA ARG A 91 -1.23 -22.90 -17.01
C ARG A 91 -2.75 -22.83 -17.12
#